data_AF-A0A838D7K4-F1
#
_entry.id   AF-A0A838D7K4-F1
#
_cell.length_a   1.000
_cell.length_b   1.000
_cell.length_c   1.000
_cell.angle_alpha   90.00
_cell.angle_beta   90.00
_cell.angle_gamma   90.00
#
_symmetry.space_group_name_H-M   'P 1'
#
loop_
_entity.id
_entity.type
_entity.pdbx_description
1 polymer ?
#
loop_
_entity_poly.entity_id
_entity_poly.type
_entity_poly.pdbx_seq_one_letter_code
_entity_poly.pdbx_strand_id
1 'polypeptide(L)'
;MNRIRLNNPVTRYITTYLNFLSSSNFLLYTVTPIIPLLIVAVLSTDSYLWVGSEIHHFYIELFAVILSAVLGFYYILHARNLNDRFSLFVGIGFSVSAALDLFHVVVSYSMMEDVSFLKYFIPQTWFAGRIFLSCMLLIGVAKYSSLLSEDRWVTRNKEALVKGIPSEKKRSKDGKTSKIPRNSAR
;
A
#
# COMPACT_ATOMS: atom_id res chain seq x y z
N MET A 1 15.95 21.77 37.55
CA MET A 1 14.72 21.39 36.83
C MET A 1 14.72 19.88 36.58
N ASN A 2 13.97 19.14 37.39
CA ASN A 2 13.93 17.68 37.42
C ASN A 2 13.22 17.12 36.18
N ARG A 3 13.91 16.30 35.37
CA ARG A 3 13.25 15.42 34.39
C ARG A 3 12.58 14.28 35.15
N ILE A 4 11.28 14.37 35.32
CA ILE A 4 10.45 13.27 35.82
C ILE A 4 10.57 12.13 34.79
N ARG A 5 11.32 11.07 35.11
CA ARG A 5 11.29 9.81 34.35
C ARG A 5 9.96 9.13 34.64
N LEU A 6 8.96 9.42 33.83
CA LEU A 6 7.72 8.63 33.76
C LEU A 6 8.05 7.28 33.13
N ASN A 7 8.48 6.33 33.95
CA ASN A 7 8.81 4.96 33.55
C ASN A 7 7.56 4.07 33.50
N ASN A 8 6.47 4.59 32.94
CA ASN A 8 5.24 3.83 32.72
C ASN A 8 5.26 3.26 31.28
N PRO A 9 5.03 1.95 31.08
CA PRO A 9 4.98 1.37 29.74
C PRO A 9 3.98 2.09 28.82
N VAL A 10 2.84 2.54 29.34
CA VAL A 10 1.81 3.26 28.57
C VAL A 10 2.33 4.59 28.04
N THR A 11 3.01 5.39 28.89
CA THR A 11 3.57 6.68 28.47
C THR A 11 4.68 6.50 27.43
N ARG A 12 5.38 5.35 27.46
CA ARG A 12 6.39 5.00 26.45
C ARG A 12 5.77 4.64 25.09
N TYR A 13 4.66 3.90 25.08
CA TYR A 13 3.93 3.63 23.83
C TYR A 13 3.40 4.93 23.24
N ILE A 14 2.73 5.76 24.05
CA ILE A 14 2.17 7.04 23.61
C ILE A 14 3.26 7.95 23.03
N THR A 15 4.38 8.14 23.73
CA THR A 15 5.49 8.96 23.21
C THR A 15 6.13 8.37 21.95
N THR A 16 6.17 7.05 21.80
CA THR A 16 6.67 6.42 20.57
C THR A 16 5.74 6.69 19.38
N TYR A 17 4.43 6.59 19.57
CA TYR A 17 3.44 6.92 18.53
C TYR A 17 3.45 8.42 18.19
N LEU A 18 3.55 9.29 19.18
CA LEU A 18 3.65 10.75 18.96
C LEU A 18 4.94 11.12 18.22
N ASN A 19 6.08 10.50 18.56
CA ASN A 19 7.33 10.72 17.84
C ASN A 19 7.30 10.17 16.41
N PHE A 20 6.56 9.08 16.16
CA PHE A 20 6.33 8.55 14.81
C PHE A 20 5.48 9.52 13.96
N LEU A 21 4.36 10.00 14.53
CA LEU A 21 3.48 10.99 13.90
C LEU A 21 4.17 12.34 13.66
N SER A 22 5.11 12.72 14.53
CA SER A 22 5.90 13.95 14.41
C SER A 22 7.15 13.81 13.55
N SER A 23 7.42 12.63 12.98
CA SER A 23 8.61 12.44 12.16
C SER A 23 8.50 13.21 10.84
N SER A 24 9.57 13.89 10.43
CA SER A 24 9.57 14.71 9.20
C SER A 24 9.21 13.90 7.95
N ASN A 25 9.58 12.62 7.92
CA ASN A 25 9.23 11.72 6.81
C ASN A 25 7.72 11.39 6.79
N PHE A 26 7.09 11.18 7.95
CA PHE A 26 5.65 10.94 8.02
C PHE A 26 4.86 12.19 7.62
N LEU A 27 5.28 13.36 8.11
CA LEU A 27 4.65 14.63 7.74
C LEU A 27 4.80 14.89 6.23
N LEU A 28 6.00 14.70 5.67
CA LEU A 28 6.25 14.98 4.26
C LEU A 28 5.54 14.01 3.30
N TYR A 29 5.56 12.71 3.58
CA TYR A 29 5.03 11.70 2.65
C TYR A 29 3.59 11.27 2.92
N THR A 30 3.07 11.53 4.12
CA THR A 30 1.68 11.16 4.48
C THR A 30 0.79 12.38 4.65
N VAL A 31 1.23 13.42 5.37
CA VAL A 31 0.37 14.61 5.61
C VAL A 31 0.31 15.51 4.37
N THR A 32 1.43 15.74 3.68
CA THR A 32 1.45 16.57 2.46
C THR A 32 0.44 16.14 1.39
N PRO A 33 0.30 14.85 1.01
CA PRO A 33 -0.72 14.44 0.04
C PRO A 33 -2.15 14.49 0.60
N ILE A 34 -2.35 14.34 1.92
CA ILE A 34 -3.69 14.38 2.54
C ILE A 34 -4.33 15.77 2.42
N ILE A 35 -3.54 16.85 2.55
CA ILE A 35 -4.06 18.23 2.50
C ILE A 35 -4.82 18.54 1.19
N PRO A 36 -4.25 18.35 -0.02
CA PRO A 36 -4.97 18.58 -1.26
C PRO A 36 -6.13 17.60 -1.45
N LEU A 37 -5.99 16.34 -1.01
CA LEU A 37 -7.08 15.36 -1.02
C LEU A 37 -8.29 15.82 -0.18
N LEU A 38 -8.04 16.42 0.99
CA LEU A 38 -9.08 16.93 1.87
C LEU A 38 -9.80 18.14 1.25
N ILE A 39 -9.06 19.03 0.59
CA ILE A 39 -9.63 20.17 -0.13
C ILE A 39 -10.56 19.68 -1.25
N VAL A 40 -10.12 18.71 -2.05
CA VAL A 40 -10.95 18.10 -3.10
C VAL A 40 -12.19 17.42 -2.49
N ALA A 41 -12.05 16.75 -1.34
CA ALA A 41 -13.17 16.12 -0.65
C ALA A 41 -14.21 17.15 -0.17
N VAL A 42 -13.79 18.28 0.38
CA VAL A 42 -14.70 19.37 0.76
C VAL A 42 -15.37 19.98 -0.47
N LEU A 43 -14.62 20.19 -1.56
CA LEU A 43 -15.20 20.69 -2.81
C LEU A 43 -16.17 19.68 -3.45
N SER A 44 -16.01 18.38 -3.19
CA SER A 44 -16.88 17.32 -3.71
C SER A 44 -18.30 17.30 -3.12
N THR A 45 -18.55 18.03 -2.03
CA THR A 45 -19.89 18.09 -1.42
C THR A 45 -20.86 18.98 -2.21
N ASP A 46 -20.37 19.88 -3.05
CA ASP A 46 -21.22 20.75 -3.86
C ASP A 46 -21.60 20.06 -5.18
N SER A 47 -22.79 19.47 -5.23
CA SER A 47 -23.27 18.75 -6.42
C SER A 47 -23.36 19.61 -7.69
N TYR A 48 -23.42 20.95 -7.58
CA TYR A 48 -23.45 21.83 -8.75
C TYR A 48 -22.08 21.97 -9.43
N LEU A 49 -20.99 21.79 -8.70
CA LEU A 49 -19.63 21.85 -9.25
C LEU A 49 -19.23 20.57 -10.01
N TRP A 50 -19.96 19.47 -9.79
CA TRP A 50 -19.62 18.14 -10.30
C TRP A 50 -20.68 17.55 -11.24
N VAL A 51 -21.42 18.41 -11.93
CA VAL A 51 -22.28 17.99 -13.05
C VAL A 51 -21.37 17.70 -14.26
N GLY A 52 -20.74 16.53 -14.23
CA GLY A 52 -19.99 16.00 -15.36
C GLY A 52 -20.93 15.50 -16.46
N SER A 53 -20.54 15.64 -17.72
CA SER A 53 -21.24 14.95 -18.80
C SER A 53 -20.98 13.44 -18.71
N GLU A 54 -22.03 12.63 -18.85
CA GLU A 54 -21.96 11.16 -18.89
C GLU A 54 -20.95 10.65 -19.92
N ILE A 55 -20.74 11.39 -21.03
CA ILE A 55 -19.75 11.06 -22.05
C ILE A 55 -18.32 11.13 -21.50
N HIS A 56 -18.02 12.12 -20.65
CA HIS A 56 -16.68 12.29 -20.09
C HIS A 56 -16.40 11.23 -19.04
N HIS A 57 -17.41 10.85 -18.25
CA HIS A 57 -17.32 9.76 -17.28
C HIS A 57 -16.91 8.46 -17.98
N PHE A 58 -17.60 8.09 -19.06
CA PHE A 58 -17.29 6.90 -19.86
C PHE A 58 -15.84 6.90 -20.38
N TYR A 59 -15.37 8.00 -20.97
CA TYR A 59 -14.00 8.06 -21.49
C TYR A 59 -12.94 7.96 -20.40
N ILE A 60 -13.15 8.64 -19.26
CA ILE A 60 -12.21 8.58 -18.13
C ILE A 60 -12.11 7.16 -17.58
N GLU A 61 -13.23 6.43 -17.52
CA GLU A 61 -13.25 5.03 -17.09
C GLU A 61 -12.55 4.11 -18.09
N LEU A 62 -12.76 4.32 -19.40
CA LEU A 62 -12.05 3.57 -20.43
C LEU A 62 -10.54 3.79 -20.34
N PHE A 63 -10.10 5.03 -20.09
CA PHE A 63 -8.68 5.32 -19.82
C PHE A 63 -8.19 4.60 -18.55
N ALA A 64 -8.99 4.57 -17.49
CA ALA A 64 -8.65 3.85 -16.27
C ALA A 64 -8.46 2.34 -16.52
N VAL A 65 -9.34 1.72 -17.33
CA VAL A 65 -9.22 0.31 -17.74
C VAL A 65 -7.90 0.07 -18.47
N ILE A 66 -7.60 0.89 -19.48
CA ILE A 66 -6.39 0.73 -20.31
C ILE A 66 -5.14 0.89 -19.44
N LEU A 67 -5.08 1.96 -18.62
CA LEU A 67 -3.93 2.21 -17.76
C LEU A 67 -3.76 1.11 -16.71
N SER A 68 -4.84 0.65 -16.08
CA SER A 68 -4.79 -0.45 -15.11
C SER A 68 -4.36 -1.77 -15.76
N ALA A 69 -4.81 -2.05 -16.98
CA ALA A 69 -4.42 -3.24 -17.73
C ALA A 69 -2.94 -3.22 -18.11
N VAL A 70 -2.43 -2.09 -18.61
CA VAL A 70 -1.00 -1.90 -18.92
C VAL A 70 -0.16 -2.07 -17.67
N LEU A 71 -0.57 -1.48 -16.55
CA LEU A 71 0.16 -1.58 -15.28
C LEU A 71 0.16 -3.02 -14.75
N GLY A 72 -0.99 -3.70 -14.78
CA GLY A 72 -1.11 -5.10 -14.39
C GLY A 72 -0.22 -6.00 -15.24
N PHE A 73 -0.26 -5.84 -16.57
CA PHE A 73 0.58 -6.60 -17.49
C PHE A 73 2.07 -6.34 -17.27
N TYR A 74 2.45 -5.07 -17.10
CA TYR A 74 3.83 -4.69 -16.79
C TYR A 74 4.34 -5.36 -15.52
N TYR A 75 3.58 -5.30 -14.42
CA TYR A 75 4.00 -5.89 -13.14
C TYR A 75 4.04 -7.43 -13.18
N ILE A 76 3.13 -8.07 -13.91
CA ILE A 76 3.18 -9.52 -14.14
C ILE A 76 4.44 -9.90 -14.90
N LEU A 77 4.76 -9.19 -15.99
CA LEU A 77 5.94 -9.45 -16.79
C LEU A 77 7.23 -9.19 -15.99
N HIS A 78 7.26 -8.08 -15.25
CA HIS A 78 8.36 -7.72 -14.36
C HIS A 78 8.59 -8.79 -13.29
N ALA A 79 7.52 -9.30 -12.69
CA ALA A 79 7.59 -10.38 -11.71
C ALA A 79 8.13 -11.68 -12.31
N ARG A 80 7.80 -12.01 -13.56
CA ARG A 80 8.36 -13.17 -14.25
C ARG A 80 9.85 -13.01 -14.53
N ASN A 81 10.31 -11.79 -14.80
CA ASN A 81 11.72 -11.51 -15.08
C ASN A 81 12.59 -11.49 -13.82
N LEU A 82 12.09 -10.94 -12.71
CA LEU A 82 12.84 -10.76 -11.46
C LEU A 82 12.48 -11.76 -10.35
N ASN A 83 11.52 -12.66 -10.62
CA ASN A 83 10.97 -13.63 -9.67
C ASN A 83 10.48 -13.01 -8.36
N ASP A 84 9.99 -11.77 -8.42
CA ASP A 84 9.50 -11.02 -7.27
C ASP A 84 8.01 -11.30 -7.00
N ARG A 85 7.74 -11.81 -5.80
CA ARG A 85 6.38 -12.12 -5.33
C ARG A 85 5.55 -10.88 -5.03
N PHE A 86 6.17 -9.74 -4.74
CA PHE A 86 5.46 -8.48 -4.52
C PHE A 86 4.91 -7.94 -5.84
N SER A 87 5.77 -7.83 -6.85
CA SER A 87 5.38 -7.41 -8.19
C SER A 87 4.28 -8.29 -8.79
N LEU A 88 4.33 -9.61 -8.55
CA LEU A 88 3.27 -10.52 -8.99
C LEU A 88 1.92 -10.23 -8.33
N PHE A 89 1.93 -9.99 -7.02
CA PHE A 89 0.72 -9.67 -6.26
C PHE A 89 0.12 -8.33 -6.70
N VAL A 90 0.95 -7.30 -6.88
CA VAL A 90 0.53 -5.99 -7.39
C VAL A 90 -0.02 -6.12 -8.80
N GLY A 91 0.66 -6.87 -9.67
CA GLY A 91 0.22 -7.11 -11.05
C GLY A 91 -1.15 -7.78 -11.11
N ILE A 92 -1.38 -8.84 -10.34
CA ILE A 92 -2.68 -9.51 -10.29
C ILE A 92 -3.78 -8.56 -9.84
N GLY A 93 -3.59 -7.76 -8.80
CA GLY A 93 -4.67 -6.89 -8.34
C GLY A 93 -4.95 -5.71 -9.29
N PHE A 94 -3.94 -5.19 -10.02
CA PHE A 94 -4.21 -4.24 -11.12
C PHE A 94 -4.92 -4.91 -12.31
N SER A 95 -4.65 -6.19 -12.59
CA SER A 95 -5.40 -6.95 -13.60
C SER A 95 -6.86 -7.18 -13.18
N VAL A 96 -7.10 -7.51 -11.91
CA VAL A 96 -8.48 -7.64 -11.39
C VAL A 96 -9.18 -6.28 -11.38
N SER A 97 -8.51 -5.21 -10.99
CA SER A 97 -9.06 -3.84 -11.05
C SER A 97 -9.42 -3.46 -12.49
N ALA A 98 -8.59 -3.80 -13.48
CA ALA A 98 -8.90 -3.55 -14.89
C ALA A 98 -10.11 -4.37 -15.35
N ALA A 99 -10.26 -5.60 -14.89
CA ALA A 99 -11.43 -6.43 -15.20
C ALA A 99 -12.73 -5.89 -14.57
N LEU A 100 -12.66 -5.37 -13.33
CA LEU A 100 -13.80 -4.72 -12.67
C LEU A 100 -14.20 -3.43 -13.38
N ASP A 101 -13.23 -2.59 -13.72
CA ASP A 101 -13.48 -1.33 -14.45
C ASP A 101 -14.01 -1.65 -15.87
N LEU A 102 -13.54 -2.72 -16.53
CA LEU A 102 -14.10 -3.15 -17.83
C LEU A 102 -15.53 -3.68 -17.68
N PHE A 103 -15.80 -4.50 -16.66
CA PHE A 103 -17.14 -4.98 -16.36
C PHE A 103 -18.11 -3.82 -16.10
N HIS A 104 -17.67 -2.81 -15.35
CA HIS A 104 -18.42 -1.58 -15.12
C HIS A 104 -18.80 -0.93 -16.45
N VAL A 105 -17.83 -0.63 -17.31
CA VAL A 105 -18.05 0.04 -18.60
C VAL A 105 -18.97 -0.77 -19.52
N VAL A 106 -18.76 -2.08 -19.62
CA VAL A 106 -19.55 -2.96 -20.50
C VAL A 106 -21.00 -3.06 -20.06
N VAL A 107 -21.25 -3.26 -18.76
CA VAL A 107 -22.62 -3.36 -18.24
C VAL A 107 -23.34 -2.01 -18.31
N SER A 108 -22.65 -0.91 -17.99
CA SER A 108 -23.19 0.45 -18.12
C SER A 108 -23.59 0.75 -19.56
N TYR A 109 -22.80 0.33 -20.55
CA TYR A 109 -23.14 0.48 -21.96
C TYR A 109 -24.29 -0.43 -22.39
N SER A 110 -24.29 -1.70 -21.97
CA SER A 110 -25.32 -2.67 -22.35
C SER A 110 -26.71 -2.35 -21.77
N MET A 111 -26.77 -1.68 -20.62
CA MET A 111 -28.01 -1.37 -19.91
C MET A 111 -28.37 0.12 -19.96
N MET A 112 -27.86 0.87 -20.95
CA MET A 112 -28.07 2.32 -21.04
C MET A 112 -29.56 2.73 -21.12
N GLU A 113 -30.44 1.84 -21.55
CA GLU A 113 -31.88 2.07 -21.64
C GLU A 113 -32.58 1.97 -20.26
N ASP A 114 -31.98 1.26 -19.28
CA ASP A 114 -32.48 1.13 -17.92
C ASP A 114 -31.79 2.12 -16.97
N VAL A 115 -32.27 3.37 -17.01
CA VAL A 115 -31.79 4.47 -16.18
C VAL A 115 -31.94 4.16 -14.68
N SER A 116 -32.94 3.36 -14.30
CA SER A 116 -33.21 3.02 -12.91
C SER A 116 -32.14 2.09 -12.34
N PHE A 117 -31.70 1.11 -13.15
CA PHE A 117 -30.60 0.21 -12.82
C PHE A 117 -29.25 0.94 -12.78
N LEU A 118 -28.95 1.76 -13.81
CA LEU A 118 -27.66 2.47 -13.92
C LEU A 118 -27.39 3.38 -12.72
N LYS A 119 -28.42 4.05 -12.20
CA LYS A 119 -28.30 4.94 -11.03
C LYS A 119 -27.75 4.25 -9.78
N TYR A 120 -28.00 2.95 -9.62
CA TYR A 120 -27.45 2.17 -8.50
C TYR A 120 -26.18 1.43 -8.90
N PHE A 121 -26.13 0.89 -10.11
CA PHE A 121 -25.01 0.09 -10.59
C PHE A 121 -23.70 0.89 -10.67
N ILE A 122 -23.74 2.08 -11.28
CA ILE A 122 -22.54 2.89 -11.53
C ILE A 122 -21.84 3.26 -10.21
N PRO A 123 -22.50 3.88 -9.21
CA PRO A 123 -21.83 4.25 -7.98
C PRO A 123 -21.34 3.05 -7.16
N GLN A 124 -22.09 1.95 -7.15
CA GLN A 124 -21.76 0.76 -6.36
C GLN A 124 -20.51 0.04 -6.90
N THR A 125 -20.46 -0.18 -8.21
CA THR A 125 -19.35 -0.91 -8.83
C THR A 125 -18.08 -0.07 -8.88
N TRP A 126 -18.21 1.24 -9.09
CA TRP A 126 -17.09 2.17 -8.97
C TRP A 126 -16.50 2.16 -7.55
N PHE A 127 -17.35 2.27 -6.53
CA PHE A 127 -16.91 2.22 -5.13
C PHE A 127 -16.26 0.87 -4.79
N ALA A 128 -16.87 -0.24 -5.21
CA ALA A 128 -16.32 -1.58 -5.00
C ALA A 128 -14.94 -1.75 -5.65
N GLY A 129 -14.74 -1.25 -6.87
CA GLY A 129 -13.44 -1.30 -7.55
C GLY A 129 -12.34 -0.55 -6.78
N ARG A 130 -12.63 0.66 -6.28
CA ARG A 130 -11.66 1.47 -5.53
C ARG A 130 -11.36 0.89 -4.15
N ILE A 131 -12.36 0.34 -3.47
CA ILE A 131 -12.16 -0.37 -2.19
C ILE A 131 -11.32 -1.62 -2.39
N PHE A 132 -11.62 -2.43 -3.42
CA PHE A 132 -10.84 -3.61 -3.75
C PHE A 132 -9.35 -3.27 -3.97
N LEU A 133 -9.06 -2.29 -4.82
CA LEU A 133 -7.68 -1.90 -5.13
C LEU A 133 -6.97 -1.36 -3.88
N SER A 134 -7.67 -0.56 -3.07
CA SER A 134 -7.13 0.00 -1.82
C SER A 134 -6.83 -1.08 -0.79
N CYS A 135 -7.72 -2.05 -0.59
CA CYS A 135 -7.49 -3.20 0.28
C CYS A 135 -6.34 -4.07 -0.22
N MET A 136 -6.26 -4.31 -1.53
CA MET A 136 -5.16 -5.07 -2.13
C MET A 136 -3.82 -4.38 -1.86
N LEU A 137 -3.71 -3.08 -2.16
CA LEU A 137 -2.47 -2.32 -1.93
C LEU A 137 -2.11 -2.28 -0.44
N LEU A 138 -3.10 -2.14 0.46
CA LEU A 138 -2.87 -2.19 1.90
C LEU A 138 -2.29 -3.54 2.33
N ILE A 139 -2.83 -4.65 1.82
CA ILE A 139 -2.29 -6.00 2.06
C ILE A 139 -0.88 -6.13 1.48
N GLY A 140 -0.65 -5.57 0.29
CA GLY A 140 0.68 -5.52 -0.34
C GLY A 140 1.71 -4.84 0.55
N VAL A 141 1.39 -3.65 1.05
CA VAL A 141 2.26 -2.91 1.96
C VAL A 141 2.46 -3.68 3.27
N ALA A 142 1.39 -4.16 3.90
CA ALA A 142 1.47 -4.84 5.19
C ALA A 142 2.30 -6.13 5.12
N LYS A 143 2.09 -6.96 4.09
CA LYS A 143 2.73 -8.27 3.94
C LYS A 143 4.17 -8.18 3.43
N TYR A 144 4.46 -7.26 2.52
CA TYR A 144 5.77 -7.20 1.87
C TYR A 144 6.72 -6.18 2.50
N SER A 145 6.23 -5.22 3.30
CA SER A 145 7.10 -4.33 4.09
C SER A 145 7.92 -5.07 5.15
N SER A 146 7.36 -6.12 5.76
CA SER A 146 8.08 -6.97 6.70
C SER A 146 9.18 -7.81 6.02
N LEU A 147 8.91 -8.33 4.82
CA LEU A 147 9.87 -9.12 4.05
C LEU A 147 11.08 -8.30 3.58
N LEU A 148 10.85 -7.05 3.15
CA LEU A 148 11.92 -6.09 2.80
C LEU A 148 12.87 -5.78 3.98
N SER A 149 12.41 -5.94 5.22
CA SER A 149 13.26 -5.74 6.40
C SER A 149 14.15 -6.96 6.69
N GLU A 150 13.62 -8.17 6.47
CA GLU A 150 14.35 -9.43 6.68
C GLU A 150 15.45 -9.61 5.62
N ASP A 151 15.12 -9.40 4.34
CA ASP A 151 16.09 -9.54 3.23
C ASP A 151 17.23 -8.53 3.34
N ARG A 152 16.95 -7.26 3.67
CA ARG A 152 18.01 -6.26 3.90
C ARG A 152 18.94 -6.62 5.05
N TRP A 153 18.41 -7.22 6.12
CA TRP A 153 19.24 -7.65 7.25
C TRP A 153 20.14 -8.82 6.85
N VAL A 154 19.62 -9.80 6.10
CA VAL A 154 20.41 -10.93 5.60
C VAL A 154 21.53 -10.47 4.66
N THR A 155 21.21 -9.60 3.70
CA THR A 155 22.21 -9.08 2.74
C THR A 155 23.29 -8.25 3.43
N ARG A 156 22.90 -7.35 4.35
CA ARG A 156 23.86 -6.56 5.15
C ARG A 156 24.80 -7.45 5.98
N ASN A 157 24.28 -8.50 6.61
CA ASN A 157 25.12 -9.40 7.40
C ASN A 157 26.05 -10.26 6.55
N LYS A 158 25.62 -10.67 5.35
CA LYS A 158 26.50 -11.34 4.39
C LYS A 158 27.63 -10.42 3.95
N GLU A 159 27.35 -9.16 3.64
CA GLU A 159 28.37 -8.18 3.29
C GLU A 159 29.32 -7.85 4.46
N ALA A 160 28.81 -7.77 5.68
CA ALA A 160 29.62 -7.56 6.88
C ALA A 160 30.57 -8.75 7.15
N LEU A 161 30.08 -9.98 6.95
CA LEU A 161 30.90 -11.20 7.03
C LEU A 161 32.02 -11.22 5.98
N VAL A 162 31.72 -10.82 4.73
CA VAL A 162 32.72 -10.74 3.65
C VAL A 162 33.77 -9.66 3.94
N LYS A 163 33.39 -8.56 4.60
CA LYS A 163 34.30 -7.46 4.96
C LYS A 163 35.03 -7.65 6.30
N GLY A 164 34.84 -8.78 6.98
CA GLY A 164 35.46 -9.06 8.28
C GLY A 164 34.94 -8.16 9.42
N ILE A 165 33.80 -7.50 9.24
CA ILE A 165 33.18 -6.63 10.24
C ILE A 165 32.30 -7.52 11.14
N PRO A 166 32.41 -7.42 12.48
CA PRO A 166 31.62 -8.25 13.38
C PRO A 166 30.12 -8.03 13.15
N SER A 167 29.38 -9.12 12.94
CA SER A 167 27.95 -9.09 12.65
C SER A 167 27.15 -8.57 13.84
N GLU A 168 26.20 -7.68 13.57
CA GLU A 168 25.35 -7.10 14.61
C GLU A 168 24.25 -8.09 15.01
N LYS A 169 24.36 -8.63 16.23
CA LYS A 169 23.49 -9.68 16.73
C LYS A 169 22.06 -9.15 16.90
N LYS A 170 21.08 -9.82 16.27
CA LYS A 170 19.63 -9.52 16.38
C LYS A 170 19.27 -9.38 17.87
N ARG A 171 18.94 -8.16 18.33
CA ARG A 171 18.40 -7.95 19.68
C ARG A 171 16.96 -8.46 19.69
N SER A 172 16.81 -9.77 19.92
CA SER A 172 15.52 -10.44 20.10
C SER A 172 14.70 -9.69 21.14
N LYS A 173 13.46 -9.32 20.79
CA LYS A 173 12.51 -8.70 21.72
C LYS A 173 12.01 -9.67 22.80
N ASP A 174 12.34 -10.95 22.72
CA ASP A 174 12.11 -11.91 23.79
C ASP A 174 13.44 -12.32 24.43
N GLY A 175 13.57 -12.00 25.72
CA GLY A 175 14.74 -12.23 26.55
C GLY A 175 14.99 -13.71 26.86
N LYS A 176 15.34 -14.50 25.84
CA LYS A 176 16.03 -15.79 26.04
C LYS A 176 17.21 -15.89 25.07
N THR A 177 18.39 -15.72 25.64
CA THR A 177 19.67 -15.99 24.99
C THR A 177 19.73 -17.45 24.55
N SER A 178 19.59 -17.72 23.25
CA SER A 178 20.03 -18.98 22.66
C SER A 178 21.56 -19.01 22.70
N LYS A 179 22.09 -19.86 23.58
CA LYS A 179 23.52 -20.21 23.64
C LYS A 179 23.83 -21.07 22.43
N ILE A 180 24.64 -20.56 21.50
CA ILE A 180 25.32 -21.39 20.50
C ILE A 180 26.53 -22.02 21.22
N PRO A 181 26.69 -23.36 21.28
CA PRO A 181 27.89 -23.95 21.84
C PRO A 181 29.07 -23.69 20.90
N ARG A 182 30.17 -23.17 21.47
CA ARG A 182 31.51 -23.20 20.85
C ARG A 182 31.91 -24.67 20.74
N ASN A 183 32.01 -25.21 19.53
CA ASN A 183 32.89 -26.35 19.31
C ASN A 183 34.31 -25.81 19.11
N SER A 184 35.15 -26.18 20.07
CA SER A 184 36.59 -25.99 20.07
C SER A 184 37.22 -26.80 18.95
N ALA A 185 38.22 -26.18 18.32
CA ALA A 185 39.22 -26.86 17.52
C ALA A 185 39.79 -28.10 18.23
N ARG A 186 39.88 -29.20 17.49
CA ARG A 186 41.06 -30.04 17.41
C ARG A 186 41.11 -30.69 16.04
#